data_AF-F7KND2-F1
#
_entry.id   AF-F7KND2-F1
#
_cell.length_a   1.000
_cell.length_b   1.000
_cell.length_c   1.000
_cell.angle_alpha   90.00
_cell.angle_beta   90.00
_cell.angle_gamma   90.00
#
_symmetry.space_group_name_H-M   'P 1'
#
loop_
_entity.id
_entity.type
_entity.pdbx_description
1 polymer ?
#
loop_
_entity_poly.entity_id
_entity_poly.type
_entity_poly.pdbx_seq_one_letter_code
_entity_poly.pdbx_strand_id
1 'polypeptide(L)'
;MMVEKLLKLPGFLYDIGGRYYYLGKWICKECTDTEATDCVTMYHMCRNGHEEPDTNLYFQKIRAFSDFALDIPYNPAQIEENMAALAAALTDAHRESLARQIAGFEEDMEKYCQ
;
A
#
# COMPACT_ATOMS: atom_id res chain seq x y z
N MET A 1 12.33 -4.63 -10.37
CA MET A 1 11.52 -5.66 -9.69
C MET A 1 10.54 -5.01 -8.73
N MET A 2 9.37 -5.61 -8.45
CA MET A 2 8.29 -5.02 -7.62
C MET A 2 8.75 -4.49 -6.25
N VAL A 3 9.63 -5.25 -5.57
CA VAL A 3 10.24 -4.86 -4.29
C VAL A 3 11.04 -3.55 -4.41
N GLU A 4 11.85 -3.40 -5.44
CA GLU A 4 12.65 -2.18 -5.67
C GLU A 4 11.77 -0.96 -5.92
N LYS A 5 10.58 -1.14 -6.49
CA LYS A 5 9.59 -0.06 -6.62
C LYS A 5 9.03 0.32 -5.25
N LEU A 6 8.51 -0.64 -4.50
CA LEU A 6 7.94 -0.41 -3.18
C LEU A 6 8.93 0.29 -2.23
N LEU A 7 10.21 -0.08 -2.27
CA LEU A 7 11.26 0.56 -1.46
C LEU A 7 11.58 2.02 -1.87
N LYS A 8 11.02 2.53 -2.96
CA LYS A 8 11.15 3.93 -3.39
C LYS A 8 9.88 4.75 -3.17
N LEU A 9 8.73 4.09 -3.06
CA LEU A 9 7.43 4.74 -2.86
C LEU A 9 7.21 5.06 -1.38
N PRO A 10 6.41 6.08 -1.04
CA PRO A 10 5.99 6.28 0.35
C PRO A 10 5.08 5.12 0.78
N GLY A 11 4.83 5.02 2.09
CA GLY A 11 3.98 3.97 2.64
C GLY A 11 2.54 4.09 2.13
N PHE A 12 1.96 2.94 1.79
CA PHE A 12 0.55 2.80 1.45
C PHE A 12 0.04 1.42 1.86
N LEU A 13 -1.29 1.23 1.92
CA LEU A 13 -1.91 -0.04 2.30
C LEU A 13 -2.38 -0.81 1.06
N TYR A 14 -1.97 -2.08 0.96
CA TYR A 14 -2.25 -2.95 -0.18
C TYR A 14 -2.95 -4.23 0.28
N ASP A 15 -3.89 -4.74 -0.53
CA ASP A 15 -4.52 -6.05 -0.33
C ASP A 15 -3.73 -7.15 -1.03
N ILE A 16 -3.32 -8.16 -0.27
CA ILE A 16 -2.64 -9.36 -0.73
C ILE A 16 -3.44 -10.58 -0.25
N GLY A 17 -4.40 -11.01 -1.07
CA GLY A 17 -5.15 -12.24 -0.83
C GLY A 17 -6.05 -12.18 0.41
N GLY A 18 -6.64 -11.01 0.69
CA GLY A 18 -7.50 -10.77 1.85
C GLY A 18 -6.73 -10.40 3.13
N ARG A 19 -5.41 -10.20 3.02
CA ARG A 19 -4.57 -9.64 4.09
C ARG A 19 -4.01 -8.32 3.64
N TYR A 20 -4.00 -7.35 4.54
CA TYR A 20 -3.60 -5.99 4.22
C TYR A 20 -2.21 -5.72 4.75
N TYR A 21 -1.36 -5.08 3.95
CA TYR A 21 0.01 -4.77 4.32
C TYR A 21 0.32 -3.30 4.05
N TYR A 22 0.90 -2.64 5.05
CA TYR A 22 1.56 -1.35 4.85
C TYR A 22 2.90 -1.62 4.19
N LEU A 23 3.05 -1.14 2.95
CA LEU A 23 4.26 -1.34 2.15
C LEU A 23 4.77 0.01 1.64
N GLY A 24 6.07 0.21 1.73
CA GLY A 24 6.75 1.37 1.18
C GLY A 24 8.19 1.45 1.66
N LYS A 25 8.88 2.52 1.27
CA LYS A 25 10.27 2.80 1.66
C LYS A 25 10.53 2.70 3.17
N TRP A 26 9.56 3.13 3.97
CA TRP A 26 9.70 3.27 5.41
C TRP A 26 8.93 2.23 6.21
N ILE A 27 8.25 1.28 5.55
CA ILE A 27 7.34 0.35 6.21
C ILE A 27 7.15 -0.94 5.41
N CYS A 28 7.18 -2.07 6.12
CA CYS A 28 6.74 -3.36 5.60
C CYS A 28 6.16 -4.18 6.75
N LYS A 29 4.83 -4.09 6.94
CA LYS A 29 4.14 -4.78 8.03
C LYS A 29 2.68 -5.10 7.70
N GLU A 30 2.15 -6.15 8.32
CA GLU A 30 0.74 -6.49 8.24
C GLU A 30 -0.11 -5.43 8.96
N CYS A 31 -1.26 -5.09 8.38
CA CYS A 31 -2.26 -4.21 8.96
C CYS A 31 -3.39 -5.04 9.57
N THR A 32 -3.67 -4.77 10.84
CA THR A 32 -4.79 -5.36 11.60
C THR A 32 -5.84 -4.32 11.99
N ASP A 33 -5.67 -3.07 11.56
CA ASP A 33 -6.60 -1.98 11.83
C ASP A 33 -7.77 -2.02 10.83
N THR A 34 -8.95 -2.34 11.33
CA THR A 34 -10.17 -2.47 10.52
C THR A 34 -10.55 -1.17 9.82
N GLU A 35 -10.34 -0.01 10.45
CA GLU A 35 -10.68 1.27 9.83
C GLU A 35 -9.79 1.55 8.61
N ALA A 36 -8.51 1.19 8.71
CA ALA A 36 -7.57 1.30 7.60
C ALA A 36 -7.91 0.33 6.46
N THR A 37 -8.29 -0.92 6.78
CA THR A 37 -8.67 -1.91 5.75
C THR A 37 -9.99 -1.58 5.06
N ASP A 38 -10.96 -1.02 5.80
CA ASP A 38 -12.22 -0.54 5.23
C ASP A 38 -11.96 0.62 4.27
N CYS A 39 -11.02 1.52 4.59
CA CYS A 39 -10.61 2.59 3.68
C CYS A 39 -10.03 2.05 2.38
N VAL A 40 -9.26 0.96 2.39
CA VAL A 40 -8.74 0.32 1.16
C VAL A 40 -9.88 -0.24 0.32
N THR A 41 -10.86 -0.89 0.94
CA THR A 41 -12.04 -1.42 0.24
C THR A 41 -12.81 -0.29 -0.44
N MET A 42 -13.08 0.80 0.29
CA MET A 42 -13.77 1.97 -0.25
C MET A 42 -12.96 2.66 -1.35
N TYR A 43 -11.65 2.81 -1.18
CA TYR A 43 -10.75 3.35 -2.19
C TYR A 43 -10.84 2.56 -3.50
N HIS A 44 -10.77 1.22 -3.45
CA HIS A 44 -10.90 0.40 -4.64
C HIS A 44 -12.28 0.50 -5.30
N MET A 45 -13.36 0.56 -4.50
CA MET A 45 -14.71 0.74 -5.03
C MET A 45 -14.86 2.08 -5.76
N CYS A 46 -14.49 3.18 -5.11
CA CYS A 46 -14.60 4.53 -5.69
C CYS A 46 -13.70 4.69 -6.92
N ARG A 47 -12.47 4.17 -6.88
CA ARG A 47 -11.54 4.22 -8.01
C ARG A 47 -12.09 3.49 -9.23
N ASN A 48 -12.64 2.29 -9.03
CA ASN A 48 -13.27 1.51 -10.11
C ASN A 48 -14.56 2.16 -10.63
N GLY A 49 -15.28 2.87 -9.76
CA GLY A 49 -16.46 3.67 -10.10
C GLY A 49 -16.14 5.01 -10.78
N HIS A 50 -14.87 5.42 -10.83
CA HIS A 50 -14.43 6.76 -11.25
C HIS A 50 -15.06 7.89 -10.39
N GLU A 51 -15.29 7.61 -9.11
CA GLU A 51 -15.80 8.56 -8.12
C GLU A 51 -14.62 9.38 -7.57
N GLU A 52 -14.17 10.37 -8.34
CA GLU A 52 -12.91 11.09 -8.09
C GLU A 52 -12.79 11.76 -6.71
N PRO A 53 -13.82 12.46 -6.19
CA PRO A 53 -13.72 13.08 -4.87
C PRO A 53 -13.52 12.06 -3.75
N ASP A 54 -14.24 10.94 -3.82
CA ASP A 54 -14.16 9.88 -2.80
C ASP A 54 -12.89 9.05 -2.96
N THR A 55 -12.45 8.82 -4.20
CA THR A 55 -11.16 8.18 -4.48
C THR A 55 -10.02 8.96 -3.83
N ASN A 56 -9.97 10.28 -4.01
CA ASN A 56 -8.97 11.13 -3.35
C ASN A 56 -9.12 11.09 -1.81
N LEU A 57 -10.34 11.19 -1.28
CA LEU A 57 -10.58 11.14 0.16
C LEU A 57 -9.99 9.87 0.80
N TYR A 58 -10.34 8.70 0.28
CA TYR A 58 -9.85 7.44 0.83
C TYR A 58 -8.35 7.24 0.57
N PHE A 59 -7.84 7.69 -0.58
CA PHE A 59 -6.41 7.68 -0.87
C PHE A 59 -5.61 8.45 0.18
N GLN A 60 -6.02 9.68 0.53
CA GLN A 60 -5.34 10.48 1.56
C GLN A 60 -5.49 9.87 2.95
N LYS A 61 -6.64 9.27 3.29
CA LYS A 61 -6.82 8.55 4.55
C LYS A 61 -5.85 7.38 4.68
N ILE A 62 -5.71 6.55 3.65
CA ILE A 62 -4.79 5.41 3.65
C ILE A 62 -3.34 5.88 3.83
N ARG A 63 -2.95 6.97 3.15
CA ARG A 63 -1.61 7.57 3.33
C ARG A 63 -1.39 8.01 4.77
N ALA A 64 -2.36 8.70 5.36
CA ALA A 64 -2.28 9.12 6.77
C ALA A 64 -2.14 7.91 7.72
N PHE A 65 -2.94 6.85 7.53
CA PHE A 65 -2.79 5.61 8.31
C PHE A 65 -1.38 5.02 8.16
N SER A 66 -0.83 5.03 6.95
CA SER A 66 0.52 4.52 6.72
C SER A 66 1.60 5.35 7.42
N ASP A 67 1.43 6.67 7.52
CA ASP A 67 2.37 7.54 8.23
C ASP A 67 2.31 7.33 9.76
N PHE A 68 1.11 7.11 10.31
CA PHE A 68 0.94 6.77 11.74
C PHE A 68 1.42 5.37 12.08
N ALA A 69 1.54 4.50 11.08
CA ALA A 69 1.97 3.13 11.24
C ALA A 69 3.51 2.97 11.26
N LEU A 70 4.30 4.05 11.13
CA LEU A 70 5.76 3.94 11.12
C LEU A 70 6.31 3.56 12.50
N ASP A 71 7.23 2.58 12.52
CA ASP A 71 7.97 2.22 13.73
C ASP A 71 9.17 3.17 13.93
N ILE A 72 9.32 3.68 15.15
CA ILE A 72 10.39 4.61 15.54
C ILE A 72 11.25 3.94 16.63
N PRO A 73 12.58 3.82 16.44
CA PRO A 73 13.37 4.34 15.33
C PRO A 73 13.22 3.53 14.03
N TYR A 74 13.39 4.21 12.89
CA TYR A 74 13.39 3.60 11.56
C TYR A 74 14.48 2.53 11.42
N ASN A 75 14.10 1.34 10.93
CA ASN A 75 15.01 0.21 10.69
C ASN A 75 14.97 -0.28 9.22
N PRO A 76 15.86 0.22 8.35
CA PRO A 76 15.88 -0.14 6.93
C PRO A 76 16.13 -1.64 6.69
N ALA A 77 17.04 -2.24 7.46
CA ALA A 77 17.42 -3.64 7.27
C ALA A 77 16.24 -4.59 7.53
N GLN A 78 15.45 -4.31 8.58
CA GLN A 78 14.25 -5.10 8.87
C GLN A 78 13.19 -4.94 7.77
N ILE A 79 13.04 -3.73 7.21
CA ILE A 79 12.06 -3.48 6.15
C ILE A 79 12.46 -4.22 4.88
N GLU A 80 13.73 -4.20 4.49
CA GLU A 80 14.24 -4.95 3.34
C GLU A 80 14.06 -6.46 3.53
N GLU A 81 14.37 -6.99 4.72
CA GLU A 81 14.16 -8.40 5.06
C GLU A 81 12.69 -8.79 4.97
N ASN A 82 11.81 -8.01 5.61
CA ASN A 82 10.36 -8.26 5.60
C ASN A 82 9.80 -8.21 4.18
N MET A 83 10.23 -7.23 3.38
CA MET A 83 9.79 -7.05 2.01
C MET A 83 10.24 -8.21 1.12
N ALA A 84 11.48 -8.69 1.30
CA ALA A 84 12.00 -9.86 0.60
C ALA A 84 11.25 -11.14 0.98
N ALA A 85 10.98 -11.34 2.28
CA ALA A 85 10.23 -12.49 2.79
C ALA A 85 8.79 -12.49 2.26
N LEU A 86 8.10 -11.34 2.33
CA LEU A 86 6.77 -11.17 1.78
C LEU A 86 6.77 -11.47 0.29
N ALA A 87 7.68 -10.85 -0.47
CA ALA A 87 7.80 -11.06 -1.90
C ALA A 87 8.13 -12.51 -2.25
N ALA A 88 8.88 -13.26 -1.45
CA ALA A 88 9.14 -14.68 -1.71
C ALA A 88 7.88 -15.55 -1.50
N ALA A 89 7.02 -15.18 -0.55
CA ALA A 89 5.80 -15.91 -0.21
C ALA A 89 4.62 -15.68 -1.18
N LEU A 90 4.70 -14.67 -2.07
CA LEU A 90 3.61 -14.37 -3.00
C LEU A 90 3.47 -15.43 -4.09
N THR A 91 2.23 -15.87 -4.30
CA THR A 91 1.80 -16.60 -5.51
C THR A 91 1.81 -15.67 -6.72
N ASP A 92 1.83 -16.22 -7.93
CA ASP A 92 1.81 -15.42 -9.16
C ASP A 92 0.57 -14.51 -9.24
N ALA A 93 -0.60 -15.03 -8.87
CA ALA A 93 -1.84 -14.25 -8.81
C ALA A 93 -1.75 -13.07 -7.82
N HIS A 94 -1.12 -13.26 -6.65
CA HIS A 94 -0.92 -12.18 -5.69
C HIS A 94 0.09 -11.15 -6.21
N ARG A 95 1.16 -11.58 -6.91
CA ARG A 95 2.12 -10.65 -7.54
C ARG A 95 1.46 -9.79 -8.59
N GLU A 96 0.64 -10.37 -9.46
CA GLU A 96 -0.08 -9.63 -10.50
C GLU A 96 -1.10 -8.65 -9.93
N SER A 97 -1.82 -9.06 -8.87
CA SER A 97 -2.75 -8.18 -8.16
C SER A 97 -2.00 -6.99 -7.53
N LEU A 98 -0.93 -7.26 -6.80
CA LEU A 98 -0.13 -6.23 -6.13
C LEU A 98 0.52 -5.26 -7.15
N ALA A 99 1.03 -5.78 -8.27
CA ALA A 99 1.58 -4.94 -9.33
C ALA A 99 0.54 -3.97 -9.92
N ARG A 100 -0.71 -4.40 -10.11
CA ARG A 100 -1.80 -3.52 -10.54
C ARG A 100 -2.14 -2.45 -9.52
N GLN A 101 -2.18 -2.83 -8.23
CA GLN A 101 -2.43 -1.87 -7.16
C GLN A 101 -1.30 -0.82 -7.06
N ILE A 102 -0.04 -1.23 -7.19
CA ILE A 102 1.11 -0.31 -7.20
C ILE A 102 1.01 0.67 -8.37
N ALA A 103 0.68 0.20 -9.57
CA ALA A 103 0.50 1.09 -10.73
C ALA A 103 -0.63 2.11 -10.48
N GLY A 104 -1.76 1.66 -9.91
CA GLY A 104 -2.86 2.56 -9.58
C GLY A 104 -2.50 3.59 -8.51
N PHE A 105 -1.70 3.19 -7.52
CA PHE A 105 -1.13 4.09 -6.52
C PHE A 105 -0.19 5.13 -7.16
N GLU A 106 0.69 4.73 -8.09
CA GLU A 106 1.58 5.65 -8.80
C GLU A 106 0.78 6.72 -9.57
N GLU A 107 -0.29 6.32 -10.27
CA GLU A 107 -1.21 7.22 -10.96
C GLU A 107 -1.90 8.22 -10.01
N ASP A 108 -2.42 7.72 -8.89
CA ASP A 108 -3.15 8.54 -7.92
C ASP A 108 -2.22 9.45 -7.10
N MET A 109 -0.97 9.03 -6.86
CA MET A 109 0.08 9.89 -6.31
C MET A 109 0.34 11.08 -7.23
N GLU A 110 0.51 10.84 -8.54
CA GLU A 110 0.73 11.91 -9.51
C GLU A 110 -0.49 12.84 -9.61
N LYS A 111 -1.70 12.31 -9.46
CA LYS A 111 -2.93 13.08 -9.60
C LYS A 111 -3.28 13.92 -8.37
N TYR A 112 -3.12 13.37 -7.16
CA TYR A 112 -3.65 13.98 -5.93
C TYR A 112 -2.60 14.64 -5.03
N CYS A 113 -1.31 14.50 -5.31
CA CYS A 113 -0.23 15.03 -4.47
C CYS A 113 0.59 16.15 -5.13
N GLN A 114 0.05 16.79 -6.17
CA GLN A 114 0.63 17.99 -6.78
C GLN A 114 0.28 19.27 -6.00
#